data_AF-A0A8B5YD17-F1
#
_entry.id   AF-A0A8B5YD17-F1
#
_cell.length_a   1.000
_cell.length_b   1.000
_cell.length_c   1.000
_cell.angle_alpha   90.00
_cell.angle_beta   90.00
_cell.angle_gamma   90.00
#
_symmetry.space_group_name_H-M   'P 1'
#
loop_
_entity.id
_entity.type
_entity.pdbx_description
1 polymer ?
#
loop_
_entity_poly.entity_id
_entity_poly.type
_entity_poly.pdbx_seq_one_letter_code
_entity_poly.pdbx_strand_id
1 'polypeptide(L)'
;MDKALLHEMITELQQRTKAGELDRIQRIEEITALADAYFDAVGEHPDSIALARMANLVIYEELTNPHPDKMAREEYPIMSETQREERIKSEASEKLAEECGADGRNYKVPTRRKRSSYEEKFVDRVARARNKERRNRYNDFVKGKSEGQFTVNIATGEKFIH
;
A
#
# COMPACT_ATOMS: atom_id res chain seq x y z
N MET A 1 2.79 39.22 13.81
CA MET A 1 2.47 37.99 13.07
C MET A 1 2.66 36.85 14.04
N ASP A 2 1.64 36.02 14.24
CA ASP A 2 1.73 34.95 15.23
C ASP A 2 2.07 33.62 14.56
N LYS A 3 2.63 32.66 15.31
CA LYS A 3 3.02 31.34 14.80
C LYS A 3 1.86 30.60 14.10
N ALA A 4 0.65 30.72 14.63
CA ALA A 4 -0.54 30.12 14.03
C ALA A 4 -0.85 30.73 12.67
N LEU A 5 -0.81 32.06 12.57
CA LEU A 5 -1.05 32.78 11.33
C LEU A 5 0.04 32.47 10.29
N LEU A 6 1.31 32.38 10.70
CA LEU A 6 2.39 31.92 9.83
C LEU A 6 2.11 30.51 9.28
N HIS A 7 1.69 29.58 10.14
CA HIS A 7 1.35 28.23 9.69
C HIS A 7 0.24 28.24 8.64
N GLU A 8 -0.83 29.01 8.86
CA GLU A 8 -1.95 29.16 7.92
C GLU A 8 -1.48 29.70 6.57
N MET A 9 -0.71 30.79 6.57
CA MET A 9 -0.15 31.39 5.34
C MET A 9 0.73 30.40 4.57
N ILE A 10 1.58 29.62 5.25
CA ILE A 10 2.40 28.57 4.60
C ILE A 10 1.49 27.49 3.98
N THR A 11 0.38 27.15 4.63
CA THR A 11 -0.58 26.16 4.10
C THR A 11 -1.30 26.69 2.86
N GLU A 12 -1.69 27.96 2.84
CA GLU A 12 -2.29 28.60 1.66
C GLU A 12 -1.30 28.66 0.50
N LEU A 13 -0.05 29.08 0.75
CA LEU A 13 1.02 29.10 -0.25
C LEU A 13 1.27 27.70 -0.82
N GLN A 14 1.24 26.67 0.02
CA GLN A 14 1.31 25.28 -0.41
C GLN A 14 0.13 24.87 -1.32
N GLN A 15 -1.09 25.29 -1.01
CA GLN A 15 -2.27 24.98 -1.82
C GLN A 15 -2.19 25.65 -3.20
N ARG A 16 -1.84 26.95 -3.25
CA ARG A 16 -1.63 27.70 -4.50
C ARG A 16 -0.54 27.07 -5.37
N THR A 17 0.56 26.65 -4.73
CA THR A 17 1.66 25.94 -5.41
C THR A 17 1.18 24.62 -6.03
N LYS A 18 0.40 23.82 -5.28
CA LYS A 18 -0.17 22.56 -5.78
C LYS A 18 -1.17 22.77 -6.92
N ALA A 19 -1.91 23.88 -6.89
CA ALA A 19 -2.83 24.27 -7.96
C ALA A 19 -2.11 24.76 -9.22
N GLY A 20 -0.80 25.02 -9.16
CA GLY A 20 -0.02 25.55 -10.27
C GLY A 20 -0.20 27.05 -10.52
N GLU A 21 -0.70 27.79 -9.51
CA GLU A 21 -0.95 29.23 -9.60
C GLU A 21 0.31 30.07 -9.44
N LEU A 22 1.38 29.48 -8.92
CA LEU A 22 2.64 30.16 -8.59
C LEU A 22 3.80 29.54 -9.36
N ASP A 23 4.50 30.40 -10.12
CA ASP A 23 5.80 30.04 -10.68
C ASP A 23 6.87 29.93 -9.59
N ARG A 24 7.97 29.23 -9.87
CA ARG A 24 9.08 29.01 -8.94
C ARG A 24 9.64 30.31 -8.38
N ILE A 25 9.87 31.31 -9.23
CA ILE A 25 10.47 32.58 -8.80
C ILE A 25 9.51 33.32 -7.87
N GLN A 26 8.25 33.47 -8.27
CA GLN A 26 7.21 34.12 -7.48
C GLN A 26 7.01 33.44 -6.13
N ARG A 27 7.06 32.11 -6.10
CA ARG A 27 6.94 31.33 -4.88
C ARG A 27 8.09 31.60 -3.90
N ILE A 28 9.33 31.70 -4.42
CA ILE A 28 10.50 32.03 -3.60
C ILE A 28 10.39 33.46 -3.04
N GLU A 29 9.94 34.42 -3.86
CA GLU A 29 9.70 35.80 -3.42
C GLU A 29 8.63 35.86 -2.32
N GLU A 30 7.48 35.21 -2.50
CA GLU A 30 6.41 35.16 -1.49
C GLU A 30 6.88 34.49 -0.18
N ILE A 31 7.65 33.38 -0.27
CA ILE A 31 8.22 32.71 0.91
C ILE A 31 9.21 33.63 1.64
N THR A 32 10.06 34.34 0.90
CA THR A 32 11.05 35.26 1.48
C THR A 32 10.35 36.42 2.19
N ALA A 33 9.37 37.04 1.51
CA ALA A 33 8.56 38.11 2.09
C ALA A 33 7.80 37.64 3.34
N LEU A 34 7.30 36.39 3.36
CA LEU A 34 6.62 35.81 4.51
C LEU A 34 7.58 35.63 5.71
N ALA A 35 8.80 35.16 5.46
CA ALA A 35 9.81 34.98 6.49
C ALA A 35 10.29 36.33 7.07
N ASP A 36 10.50 37.33 6.21
CA ASP A 36 10.88 38.69 6.61
C ASP A 36 9.77 39.36 7.41
N ALA A 37 8.51 39.27 6.96
CA ALA A 37 7.36 39.81 7.69
C ALA A 37 7.17 39.17 9.07
N TYR A 38 7.50 37.88 9.21
CA TYR A 38 7.51 37.22 10.52
C TYR A 38 8.64 37.77 11.41
N PHE A 39 9.85 37.90 10.86
CA PHE A 39 11.00 38.43 11.58
C PHE A 39 10.78 39.87 12.04
N ASP A 40 10.24 40.73 11.18
CA ASP A 40 9.93 42.12 11.52
C ASP A 40 8.89 42.24 12.65
N ALA A 41 7.96 41.27 12.74
CA ALA A 41 6.91 41.28 13.73
C ALA A 41 7.31 40.67 15.08
N VAL A 42 8.16 39.64 15.08
CA VAL A 42 8.52 38.87 16.30
C VAL A 42 9.93 39.19 16.78
N GLY A 43 10.82 39.66 15.91
CA GLY A 43 12.25 39.87 16.17
C GLY A 43 13.08 38.58 16.15
N GLU A 44 12.47 37.45 15.82
CA GLU A 44 13.11 36.13 15.74
C GLU A 44 12.73 35.44 14.42
N HIS A 45 13.61 34.55 13.95
CA HIS A 45 13.31 33.73 12.78
C HIS A 45 12.18 32.72 13.07
N PRO A 46 11.45 32.29 12.02
CA PRO A 46 10.48 31.20 12.14
C PRO A 46 11.09 29.93 12.76
N ASP A 47 10.26 29.12 13.39
CA ASP A 47 10.70 27.87 13.97
C ASP A 47 11.20 26.88 12.89
N SER A 48 11.95 25.86 13.33
CA SER A 48 12.55 24.88 12.41
C SER A 48 11.50 24.14 11.58
N ILE A 49 10.30 23.92 12.12
CA ILE A 49 9.20 23.24 11.43
C ILE A 49 8.65 24.11 10.31
N ALA A 50 8.38 25.40 10.55
CA ALA A 50 7.95 26.34 9.53
C ALA A 50 9.02 26.52 8.44
N LEU A 51 10.29 26.65 8.84
CA LEU A 51 11.42 26.73 7.90
C LEU A 51 11.51 25.49 7.01
N ALA A 52 11.38 24.28 7.59
CA ALA A 52 11.39 23.04 6.81
C ALA A 52 10.24 22.98 5.80
N ARG A 53 9.04 23.44 6.19
CA ARG A 53 7.88 23.52 5.28
C ARG A 53 8.11 24.51 4.14
N MET A 54 8.65 25.68 4.44
CA MET A 54 8.99 26.69 3.42
C MET A 54 10.10 26.19 2.48
N ALA A 55 11.14 25.54 3.01
CA ALA A 55 12.21 24.94 2.21
C ALA A 55 11.66 23.89 1.23
N ASN A 56 10.76 23.01 1.69
CA ASN A 56 10.11 22.03 0.81
C ASN A 56 9.29 22.68 -0.31
N LEU A 57 8.72 23.88 -0.09
CA LEU A 57 8.01 24.62 -1.14
C LEU A 57 8.99 25.24 -2.15
N VAL A 58 10.19 25.65 -1.73
CA VAL A 58 11.21 26.16 -2.65
C VAL A 58 11.62 25.10 -3.68
N ILE A 59 11.77 23.84 -3.25
CA ILE A 59 12.16 22.68 -4.09
C ILE A 59 10.97 21.77 -4.44
N TYR A 60 9.79 22.37 -4.59
CA TYR A 60 8.54 21.62 -4.77
C TYR A 60 8.55 20.76 -6.03
N GLU A 61 9.03 21.30 -7.15
CA GLU A 61 9.07 20.62 -8.44
C GLU A 61 9.96 19.39 -8.39
N GLU A 62 11.13 19.51 -7.74
CA GLU A 62 12.03 18.38 -7.54
C GLU A 62 11.35 17.33 -6.67
N LEU A 63 10.78 17.70 -5.51
CA LEU A 63 10.13 16.74 -4.60
C LEU A 63 8.89 16.05 -5.19
N THR A 64 8.18 16.68 -6.13
CA THR A 64 6.97 16.12 -6.74
C THR A 64 7.20 15.40 -8.05
N ASN A 65 8.36 15.58 -8.71
CA ASN A 65 8.69 14.87 -9.95
C ASN A 65 8.62 13.33 -9.74
N PRO A 66 7.64 12.61 -10.34
CA PRO A 66 7.43 11.18 -10.13
C PRO A 66 8.24 10.30 -11.09
N HIS A 67 9.17 10.87 -11.87
CA HIS A 67 9.86 10.11 -12.90
C HIS A 67 10.68 8.96 -12.29
N PRO A 68 10.52 7.70 -12.76
CA PRO A 68 11.18 6.53 -12.16
C PRO A 68 12.72 6.63 -12.22
N ASP A 69 13.25 7.06 -13.36
CA ASP A 69 14.70 7.17 -13.59
C ASP A 69 15.30 8.50 -13.10
N LYS A 70 14.57 9.29 -12.31
CA LYS A 70 15.00 10.59 -11.80
C LYS A 70 16.42 10.55 -11.20
N MET A 71 16.68 9.50 -10.43
CA MET A 71 17.97 9.26 -9.78
C MET A 71 19.15 9.05 -10.73
N ALA A 72 18.90 8.65 -11.98
CA ALA A 72 19.94 8.37 -12.97
C ALA A 72 20.05 9.45 -14.05
N ARG A 73 19.01 10.25 -14.25
CA ARG A 73 18.94 11.25 -15.34
C ARG A 73 19.36 12.66 -14.91
N GLU A 74 19.08 13.03 -13.66
CA GLU A 74 19.38 14.37 -13.14
C GLU A 74 20.79 14.42 -12.55
N GLU A 75 21.48 15.56 -12.69
CA GLU A 75 22.83 15.74 -12.12
C GLU A 75 22.80 15.77 -10.59
N TYR A 76 21.76 16.39 -10.00
CA TYR A 76 21.55 16.50 -8.56
C TYR A 76 20.13 16.07 -8.17
N PRO A 77 19.83 14.76 -8.16
CA PRO A 77 18.48 14.28 -7.87
C PRO A 77 18.15 14.37 -6.38
N ILE A 78 16.97 14.90 -6.06
CA ILE A 78 16.46 15.03 -4.68
C ILE A 78 15.20 14.20 -4.53
N MET A 79 15.15 13.25 -3.59
CA MET A 79 13.94 12.46 -3.31
C MET A 79 13.10 13.05 -2.18
N SER A 80 11.78 12.95 -2.30
CA SER A 80 10.90 13.08 -1.14
C SER A 80 11.01 11.85 -0.22
N GLU A 81 10.53 11.98 1.02
CA GLU A 81 10.48 10.85 1.96
C GLU A 81 9.64 9.69 1.40
N THR A 82 8.50 9.99 0.77
CA THR A 82 7.63 8.98 0.16
C THR A 82 8.32 8.28 -1.02
N GLN A 83 9.00 9.04 -1.89
CA GLN A 83 9.78 8.47 -3.00
C GLN A 83 10.89 7.55 -2.51
N ARG A 84 11.58 7.96 -1.43
CA ARG A 84 12.62 7.14 -0.79
C ARG A 84 12.04 5.84 -0.23
N GLU A 85 10.90 5.90 0.44
CA GLU A 85 10.25 4.70 0.96
C GLU A 85 9.81 3.73 -0.15
N GLU A 86 9.24 4.24 -1.24
CA GLU A 86 8.83 3.43 -2.39
C GLU A 86 10.04 2.78 -3.08
N ARG A 87 11.15 3.52 -3.20
CA ARG A 87 12.41 2.98 -3.66
C ARG A 87 12.89 1.82 -2.77
N ILE A 88 12.97 2.02 -1.45
CA ILE A 88 13.40 0.96 -0.52
C ILE A 88 12.47 -0.27 -0.59
N LYS A 89 11.16 -0.07 -0.78
CA LYS A 89 10.20 -1.17 -0.93
C LYS A 89 10.39 -1.96 -2.23
N SER A 90 10.94 -1.34 -3.28
CA SER A 90 11.19 -1.96 -4.59
C SER A 90 12.61 -2.52 -4.73
N GLU A 91 13.53 -2.11 -3.85
CA GLU A 91 14.88 -2.69 -3.78
C GLU A 91 14.79 -4.17 -3.39
N ALA A 92 15.72 -4.96 -3.92
CA ALA A 92 15.78 -6.38 -3.59
C ALA A 92 16.00 -6.55 -2.08
N SER A 93 15.19 -7.39 -1.44
CA SER A 93 15.33 -7.61 0.00
C SER A 93 16.72 -8.15 0.32
N GLU A 94 17.36 -7.64 1.37
CA GLU A 94 18.67 -8.13 1.85
C GLU A 94 18.66 -9.65 2.09
N LYS A 95 17.53 -10.20 2.56
CA LYS A 95 17.30 -11.65 2.69
C LYS A 95 17.50 -12.44 1.39
N LEU A 96 17.24 -11.83 0.24
CA LEU A 96 17.48 -12.48 -1.05
C LEU A 96 18.99 -12.68 -1.28
N ALA A 97 19.81 -11.73 -0.84
CA ALA A 97 21.27 -11.85 -0.91
C ALA A 97 21.82 -12.87 0.10
N GLU A 98 21.20 -13.01 1.26
CA GLU A 98 21.55 -14.06 2.23
C GLU A 98 21.18 -15.47 1.73
N GLU A 99 20.02 -15.59 1.08
CA GLU A 99 19.45 -16.87 0.66
C GLU A 99 20.01 -17.36 -0.68
N CYS A 100 20.45 -16.46 -1.57
CA CYS A 100 20.99 -16.81 -2.87
C CYS A 100 22.52 -16.74 -2.88
N GLY A 101 23.17 -17.87 -3.19
CA GLY A 101 24.62 -17.90 -3.38
C GLY A 101 25.05 -17.20 -4.67
N ALA A 102 26.34 -16.91 -4.78
CA ALA A 102 26.95 -16.33 -5.99
C ALA A 102 26.82 -17.25 -7.24
N ASP A 103 26.49 -18.52 -7.04
CA ASP A 103 26.17 -19.50 -8.09
C ASP A 103 24.72 -19.39 -8.60
N GLY A 104 23.93 -18.45 -8.07
CA GLY A 104 22.53 -18.21 -8.42
C GLY A 104 21.57 -19.24 -7.81
N ARG A 105 22.03 -20.11 -6.91
CA ARG A 105 21.18 -21.10 -6.24
C ARG A 105 20.58 -20.52 -4.97
N ASN A 106 19.31 -20.83 -4.73
CA ASN A 106 18.61 -20.46 -3.51
C ASN A 106 18.80 -21.56 -2.44
N TYR A 107 19.48 -21.22 -1.34
CA TYR A 107 19.77 -22.08 -0.19
C TYR A 107 18.76 -21.92 0.96
N LYS A 108 17.67 -21.17 0.76
CA LYS A 108 16.58 -21.06 1.72
C LYS A 108 16.01 -22.45 2.04
N VAL A 109 15.74 -22.70 3.32
CA VAL A 109 14.94 -23.86 3.73
C VAL A 109 13.62 -23.86 2.93
N PRO A 110 13.25 -24.96 2.26
CA PRO A 110 12.08 -25.02 1.38
C PRO A 110 10.80 -24.99 2.22
N THR A 111 10.43 -23.79 2.65
CA THR A 111 9.19 -23.51 3.37
C THR A 111 8.10 -23.16 2.38
N ARG A 112 6.89 -23.68 2.60
CA ARG A 112 5.76 -23.36 1.74
C ARG A 112 5.42 -21.87 1.89
N ARG A 113 5.43 -21.11 0.79
CA ARG A 113 5.00 -19.71 0.81
C ARG A 113 3.58 -19.57 1.35
N LYS A 114 3.33 -18.48 2.07
CA LYS A 114 1.96 -18.08 2.39
C LYS A 114 1.23 -17.78 1.07
N ARG A 115 -0.01 -18.24 0.96
CA ARG A 115 -0.84 -17.96 -0.21
C ARG A 115 -1.27 -16.50 -0.15
N SER A 116 -1.44 -15.87 -1.31
CA SER A 116 -2.06 -14.54 -1.38
C SER A 116 -3.55 -14.64 -0.98
N SER A 117 -4.14 -13.53 -0.54
CA SER A 117 -5.58 -13.45 -0.22
C SER A 117 -6.45 -13.96 -1.38
N TYR A 118 -6.06 -13.65 -2.63
CA TYR A 118 -6.77 -14.13 -3.81
C TYR A 118 -6.74 -15.67 -3.93
N GLU A 119 -5.57 -16.26 -3.72
CA GLU A 119 -5.37 -17.70 -3.81
C GLU A 119 -6.08 -18.45 -2.67
N GLU A 120 -6.10 -17.88 -1.47
CA GLU A 120 -6.87 -18.43 -0.35
C GLU A 120 -8.38 -18.46 -0.67
N LYS A 121 -8.92 -17.36 -1.20
CA LYS A 121 -10.34 -17.30 -1.62
C LYS A 121 -10.66 -18.35 -2.68
N PHE A 122 -9.75 -18.56 -3.64
CA PHE A 122 -9.93 -19.59 -4.66
C PHE A 122 -9.95 -21.00 -4.06
N VAL A 123 -8.98 -21.32 -3.20
CA VAL A 123 -8.89 -22.63 -2.53
C VAL A 123 -10.12 -22.88 -1.64
N ASP A 124 -10.55 -21.87 -0.87
CA ASP A 124 -11.73 -21.94 -0.02
C ASP A 124 -13.01 -22.17 -0.85
N ARG A 125 -13.17 -21.49 -1.98
CA ARG A 125 -14.30 -21.70 -2.90
C ARG A 125 -14.37 -23.15 -3.37
N VAL A 126 -13.24 -23.71 -3.82
CA VAL A 126 -13.17 -25.11 -4.28
C VAL A 126 -13.44 -26.09 -3.11
N ALA A 127 -12.92 -25.80 -1.92
CA ALA A 127 -13.15 -26.61 -0.73
C ALA A 127 -14.63 -26.61 -0.32
N ARG A 128 -15.30 -25.45 -0.31
CA ARG A 128 -16.73 -25.33 -0.01
C ARG A 128 -17.60 -26.09 -1.01
N ALA A 129 -17.29 -26.00 -2.30
CA ALA A 129 -18.01 -26.75 -3.33
C ALA A 129 -17.93 -28.26 -3.09
N ARG A 130 -16.71 -28.79 -2.89
CA ARG A 130 -16.50 -30.22 -2.57
C ARG A 130 -17.15 -30.65 -1.26
N ASN A 131 -17.12 -29.79 -0.24
CA ASN A 131 -17.77 -30.08 1.05
C ASN A 131 -19.30 -30.12 0.90
N LYS A 132 -19.88 -29.28 0.05
CA LYS A 132 -21.31 -29.33 -0.28
C LYS A 132 -21.68 -30.65 -0.95
N GLU A 133 -20.91 -31.10 -1.94
CA GLU A 133 -21.12 -32.41 -2.59
C GLU A 133 -21.00 -33.58 -1.60
N ARG A 134 -19.98 -33.57 -0.74
CA ARG A 134 -19.80 -34.60 0.30
C ARG A 134 -20.98 -34.64 1.27
N ARG A 135 -21.48 -33.46 1.67
CA ARG A 135 -22.65 -33.34 2.54
C ARG A 135 -23.92 -33.87 1.87
N ASN A 136 -24.10 -33.59 0.58
CA ASN A 136 -25.25 -34.12 -0.18
C ASN A 136 -25.18 -35.65 -0.24
N ARG A 137 -24.02 -36.22 -0.62
CA ARG A 137 -23.81 -37.67 -0.63
C ARG A 137 -24.07 -38.32 0.72
N TYR A 138 -23.60 -37.70 1.81
CA TYR A 138 -23.87 -38.17 3.16
C TYR A 138 -25.37 -38.12 3.50
N ASN A 139 -26.06 -37.04 3.14
CA ASN A 139 -27.50 -36.91 3.37
C ASN A 139 -28.30 -37.94 2.56
N ASP A 140 -27.90 -38.22 1.33
CA ASP A 140 -28.54 -39.23 0.47
C ASP A 140 -28.36 -40.63 1.07
N PHE A 141 -27.16 -40.96 1.56
CA PHE A 141 -26.88 -42.19 2.31
C PHE A 141 -27.73 -42.30 3.59
N VAL A 142 -27.80 -41.25 4.42
CA VAL A 142 -28.60 -41.28 5.65
C VAL A 142 -30.10 -41.46 5.36
N LYS A 143 -30.58 -40.93 4.23
CA LYS A 143 -31.97 -41.04 3.80
C LYS A 143 -32.29 -42.34 3.06
N GLY A 144 -31.32 -43.24 2.92
CA GLY A 144 -31.52 -44.52 2.22
C GLY A 144 -31.58 -44.40 0.71
N LYS A 145 -31.22 -43.24 0.13
CA LYS A 145 -31.35 -42.92 -1.31
C LYS A 145 -30.06 -43.12 -2.11
N SER A 146 -29.04 -43.71 -1.50
CA SER A 146 -27.80 -44.03 -2.20
C SER A 146 -27.92 -45.38 -2.90
N GLU A 147 -27.36 -45.49 -4.10
CA GLU A 147 -27.35 -46.71 -4.90
C GLU A 147 -26.90 -47.94 -4.07
N GLY A 148 -27.71 -49.01 -4.11
CA GLY A 148 -27.43 -50.25 -3.40
C GLY A 148 -27.98 -50.31 -1.97
N GLN A 149 -28.72 -49.29 -1.53
CA GLN A 149 -29.51 -49.34 -0.30
C GLN A 149 -30.99 -49.62 -0.62
N PHE A 150 -31.66 -50.30 0.31
CA PHE A 150 -33.09 -50.46 0.27
C PHE A 150 -33.70 -49.99 1.59
N THR A 151 -34.83 -49.30 1.48
CA THR A 151 -35.63 -48.88 2.63
C THR A 151 -36.89 -49.74 2.70
N VAL A 152 -37.29 -50.17 3.90
CA VAL A 152 -38.47 -51.01 4.10
C VAL A 152 -39.49 -50.24 4.94
N ASN A 153 -40.73 -50.15 4.46
CA ASN A 153 -41.83 -49.61 5.25
C ASN A 153 -42.26 -50.65 6.29
N ILE A 154 -42.12 -50.32 7.58
CA ILE A 154 -42.37 -51.27 8.68
C ILE A 154 -43.86 -51.64 8.80
N ALA A 155 -44.77 -50.77 8.36
CA ALA A 155 -46.22 -51.01 8.46
C ALA A 155 -46.79 -51.82 7.30
N THR A 156 -46.26 -51.65 6.08
CA THR A 156 -46.76 -52.33 4.86
C THR A 156 -45.84 -53.45 4.37
N GLY A 157 -44.59 -53.52 4.84
CA GLY A 157 -43.58 -54.49 4.41
C GLY A 157 -42.98 -54.21 3.03
N GLU A 158 -43.40 -53.14 2.35
CA GLU A 158 -42.94 -52.80 1.01
C GLU A 158 -41.47 -52.36 1.02
N LYS A 159 -40.69 -52.95 0.11
CA LYS A 159 -39.26 -52.66 -0.07
C LYS A 159 -39.06 -51.71 -1.25
N PHE A 160 -38.42 -50.58 -1.00
CA PHE A 160 -38.00 -49.63 -2.03
C PHE A 160 -36.48 -49.74 -2.19
N ILE A 161 -36.04 -50.16 -3.36
CA ILE A 161 -34.63 -50.24 -3.75
C ILE A 161 -34.30 -48.92 -4.45
N HIS A 162 -33.22 -48.26 -4.04
CA HIS A 162 -32.75 -46.99 -4.59
C HIS A 162 -31.51 -47.15 -5.47
#